data_AF-A0A7J6Q4T7-F1
#
_entry.id   AF-A0A7J6Q4T7-F1
#
_cell.length_a   1.000
_cell.length_b   1.000
_cell.length_c   1.000
_cell.angle_alpha   90.00
_cell.angle_beta   90.00
_cell.angle_gamma   90.00
#
_symmetry.space_group_name_H-M   'P 1'
#
loop_
_entity.id
_entity.type
_entity.pdbx_description
1 polymer ?
#
loop_
_entity_poly.entity_id
_entity_poly.type
_entity_poly.pdbx_seq_one_letter_code
_entity_poly.pdbx_strand_id
1 'polypeptide(L)'
;ILGTILKKLPVSSAVNVNELGARTVRFSGADLANLVREASMRAVKRIIQSSGETKDEEQLISVDDFNYVLKKLSPSVSEADERRYLDMKATLHTTIV
;
A
#
# COMPACT_ATOMS: atom_id res chain seq x y z
N ILE A 1 5.62 5.59 5.51
CA ILE A 1 4.27 5.95 5.00
C ILE A 1 3.25 4.88 5.36
N LEU A 2 3.35 3.65 4.81
CA LEU A 2 2.42 2.54 5.10
C LEU A 2 2.13 2.34 6.60
N GLY A 3 3.18 2.21 7.43
CA GLY A 3 3.00 2.05 8.87
C GLY A 3 2.25 3.19 9.57
N THR A 4 2.32 4.42 9.05
CA THR A 4 1.56 5.56 9.61
C THR A 4 0.08 5.48 9.26
N ILE A 5 -0.24 5.07 8.03
CA ILE A 5 -1.62 4.95 7.56
C ILE A 5 -2.30 3.77 8.27
N LEU A 6 -1.62 2.62 8.33
CA LEU A 6 -2.16 1.39 8.92
C LEU A 6 -2.41 1.49 10.43
N LYS A 7 -1.63 2.31 11.16
CA LYS A 7 -1.85 2.54 12.61
C LYS A 7 -3.22 3.10 12.97
N LYS A 8 -3.92 3.73 12.01
CA LYS A 8 -5.25 4.33 12.22
C LYS A 8 -6.39 3.40 11.85
N LEU A 9 -6.10 2.18 11.40
CA LEU A 9 -7.08 1.26 10.82
C LEU A 9 -7.10 -0.07 11.58
N PRO A 10 -8.26 -0.75 11.63
CA PRO A 10 -8.36 -2.10 12.17
C PRO A 10 -7.73 -3.10 11.18
N VAL A 11 -6.45 -3.41 11.37
CA VAL A 11 -5.68 -4.31 10.50
C VAL A 11 -5.34 -5.58 11.27
N SER A 12 -5.44 -6.73 10.61
CA SER A 12 -5.05 -8.02 11.18
C SER A 12 -3.57 -8.04 11.54
N SER A 13 -3.22 -8.69 12.67
CA SER A 13 -1.84 -8.89 13.10
C SER A 13 -1.00 -9.70 12.10
N ALA A 14 -1.64 -10.43 11.18
CA ALA A 14 -0.98 -11.13 10.09
C ALA A 14 -0.41 -10.20 9.01
N VAL A 15 -0.81 -8.92 8.96
CA VAL A 15 -0.34 -7.97 7.95
C VAL A 15 1.04 -7.43 8.32
N ASN A 16 2.05 -7.83 7.55
CA ASN A 16 3.41 -7.35 7.72
C ASN A 16 3.71 -6.11 6.86
N VAL A 17 3.99 -4.98 7.51
CA VAL A 17 4.28 -3.70 6.82
C VAL A 17 5.56 -3.76 5.99
N ASN A 18 6.57 -4.51 6.43
CA ASN A 18 7.84 -4.64 5.69
C ASN A 18 7.63 -5.47 4.41
N GLU A 19 6.84 -6.53 4.48
CA GLU A 19 6.49 -7.35 3.32
C GLU A 19 5.67 -6.54 2.29
N LEU A 20 4.69 -5.76 2.76
CA LEU A 20 3.94 -4.84 1.90
C LEU A 20 4.87 -3.83 1.23
N GLY A 21 5.81 -3.25 1.99
CA GLY A 21 6.80 -2.31 1.46
C GLY A 21 7.67 -2.91 0.35
N ALA A 22 8.11 -4.16 0.52
CA ALA A 22 8.90 -4.87 -0.49
C ALA A 22 8.13 -5.13 -1.80
N ARG A 23 6.80 -5.18 -1.73
CA ARG A 23 5.91 -5.44 -2.88
C ARG A 23 5.41 -4.16 -3.56
N THR A 24 5.66 -2.99 -2.98
CA THR A 24 5.20 -1.68 -3.49
C THR A 24 6.35 -0.84 -4.03
N VAL A 25 7.28 -1.47 -4.75
CA VAL A 25 8.39 -0.75 -5.41
C VAL A 25 7.82 0.25 -6.41
N ARG A 26 8.34 1.49 -6.39
CA ARG A 26 7.88 2.63 -7.22
C ARG A 26 6.46 3.13 -6.95
N PHE A 27 5.82 2.67 -5.88
CA PHE A 27 4.58 3.30 -5.42
C PHE A 27 4.92 4.66 -4.79
N SER A 28 4.23 5.70 -5.25
CA SER A 28 4.26 7.00 -4.60
C SER A 28 3.50 6.98 -3.26
N GLY A 29 3.64 8.04 -2.46
CA GLY A 29 2.82 8.19 -1.25
C GLY A 29 1.31 8.18 -1.53
N ALA A 30 0.89 8.68 -2.69
CA ALA A 30 -0.50 8.64 -3.13
C ALA A 30 -0.94 7.22 -3.52
N ASP A 31 -0.07 6.46 -4.21
CA ASP A 31 -0.37 5.07 -4.56
C ASP A 31 -0.52 4.20 -3.32
N LEU A 32 0.35 4.39 -2.32
CA LEU A 32 0.25 3.69 -1.04
C LEU A 32 -1.04 4.04 -0.29
N ALA A 33 -1.47 5.31 -0.32
CA ALA A 33 -2.74 5.72 0.27
C ALA A 33 -3.93 5.09 -0.46
N ASN A 34 -3.89 5.04 -1.79
CA ASN A 34 -4.90 4.40 -2.61
C ASN A 34 -4.98 2.88 -2.36
N LEU A 35 -3.82 2.21 -2.27
CA LEU A 35 -3.72 0.79 -1.93
C LEU A 35 -4.43 0.47 -0.61
N VAL A 36 -4.13 1.23 0.44
CA VAL A 36 -4.75 1.02 1.76
C VAL A 36 -6.25 1.32 1.73
N ARG A 37 -6.67 2.37 1.02
CA ARG A 37 -8.08 2.73 0.87
C ARG A 37 -8.87 1.62 0.18
N GLU A 38 -8.38 1.11 -0.94
CA GLU A 38 -9.05 0.04 -1.69
C GLU A 38 -9.10 -1.28 -0.91
N ALA A 39 -8.03 -1.62 -0.17
CA ALA A 39 -8.01 -2.79 0.70
C ALA A 39 -9.04 -2.64 1.85
N SER A 40 -9.14 -1.44 2.43
CA SER A 40 -10.12 -1.13 3.47
C SER A 40 -11.56 -1.25 2.95
N MET A 41 -11.84 -0.70 1.76
CA MET A 41 -13.15 -0.79 1.13
C MET A 41 -13.57 -2.23 0.83
N ARG A 42 -12.61 -3.08 0.43
CA ARG A 42 -12.85 -4.50 0.23
C ARG A 42 -13.21 -5.20 1.53
N ALA A 43 -12.47 -4.94 2.61
CA ALA A 43 -12.77 -5.49 3.93
C ALA A 43 -14.17 -5.07 4.40
N VAL A 44 -14.51 -3.78 4.28
CA VAL A 44 -15.86 -3.26 4.61
C VAL A 44 -16.94 -3.96 3.80
N LYS A 45 -16.75 -4.15 2.50
CA LYS A 45 -17.71 -4.86 1.65
C LYS A 45 -17.92 -6.31 2.10
N ARG A 46 -16.85 -7.01 2.49
CA ARG A 46 -16.92 -8.37 3.05
C ARG A 46 -17.76 -8.39 4.32
N ILE A 47 -17.49 -7.46 5.25
CA ILE A 47 -18.18 -7.36 6.55
C ILE A 47 -19.68 -7.09 6.38
N ILE A 48 -20.06 -6.21 5.45
CA ILE A 48 -21.47 -5.92 5.17
C ILE A 48 -22.18 -7.13 4.55
N GLN A 49 -21.48 -7.92 3.75
CA GLN A 49 -22.04 -9.11 3.09
C GLN A 49 -22.20 -10.30 4.03
N SER A 50 -21.38 -10.40 5.07
CA SER A 50 -21.51 -11.40 6.12
C SER A 50 -22.64 -11.03 7.09
N SER A 51 -23.72 -11.81 7.06
CA SER A 51 -25.04 -11.50 7.64
C SER A 51 -25.12 -11.61 9.17
N GLY A 52 -24.24 -10.93 9.91
CA GLY A 52 -24.41 -10.67 11.35
C GLY A 52 -23.73 -11.63 12.34
N GLU A 53 -23.08 -12.70 11.88
CA GLU A 53 -22.35 -13.66 12.73
C GLU A 53 -20.84 -13.66 12.45
N THR A 54 -20.23 -12.48 12.30
CA THR A 54 -18.77 -12.41 12.08
C THR A 54 -18.01 -12.35 13.38
N LYS A 55 -16.96 -13.16 13.48
CA LYS A 55 -15.97 -13.03 14.56
C LYS A 55 -15.21 -11.71 14.39
N ASP A 56 -14.76 -11.12 15.49
CA ASP A 56 -13.99 -9.85 15.48
C ASP A 56 -12.80 -9.89 14.49
N GLU A 57 -12.19 -11.06 14.28
CA GLU A 57 -11.09 -11.24 13.33
C GLU A 57 -11.49 -11.08 11.86
N GLU A 58 -12.74 -11.37 11.49
CA GLU A 58 -13.26 -11.20 10.11
C GLU A 58 -13.57 -9.73 9.80
N GLN A 59 -13.67 -8.90 10.85
CA GLN A 59 -13.90 -7.46 10.76
C GLN A 59 -12.62 -6.64 10.55
N LEU A 60 -11.45 -7.29 10.54
CA LEU A 60 -10.16 -6.65 10.30
C LEU A 60 -9.79 -6.66 8.82
N ILE A 61 -9.01 -5.65 8.40
CA ILE A 61 -8.37 -5.64 7.09
C ILE A 61 -7.33 -6.76 7.06
N SER A 62 -7.51 -7.71 6.15
CA SER A 62 -6.70 -8.94 6.06
C SER A 62 -5.62 -8.85 5.00
N VAL A 63 -4.64 -9.76 5.05
CA VAL A 63 -3.59 -9.89 4.03
C VAL A 63 -4.19 -10.13 2.64
N ASP A 64 -5.30 -10.87 2.57
CA ASP A 64 -6.01 -11.15 1.32
C ASP A 64 -6.59 -9.90 0.66
N ASP A 65 -7.00 -8.90 1.45
CA ASP A 65 -7.50 -7.64 0.93
C ASP A 65 -6.38 -6.87 0.21
N PHE A 66 -5.20 -6.81 0.82
CA PHE A 66 -4.01 -6.23 0.19
C PHE A 66 -3.58 -7.03 -1.05
N ASN A 67 -3.55 -8.36 -0.95
CA ASN A 67 -3.18 -9.23 -2.08
C ASN A 67 -4.11 -9.03 -3.28
N TYR A 68 -5.41 -8.89 -3.03
CA TYR A 68 -6.39 -8.65 -4.08
C TYR A 68 -6.16 -7.32 -4.79
N VAL A 69 -5.89 -6.25 -4.03
CA VAL A 69 -5.70 -4.91 -4.57
C VAL A 69 -4.35 -4.77 -5.27
N LEU A 70 -3.28 -5.37 -4.74
CA LEU A 70 -1.95 -5.39 -5.36
C LEU A 70 -1.95 -6.07 -6.74
N LYS A 71 -2.87 -6.97 -7.02
CA LYS A 71 -3.04 -7.57 -8.36
C LYS A 71 -3.63 -6.59 -9.39
N LYS A 72 -4.27 -5.51 -8.93
CA LYS A 72 -4.98 -4.54 -9.78
C LYS A 72 -4.26 -3.20 -9.89
N LEU A 73 -3.51 -2.82 -8.87
CA LEU A 73 -2.79 -1.56 -8.84
C LEU A 73 -1.40 -1.72 -9.44
N SER A 74 -1.02 -0.72 -10.24
CA SER A 74 0.32 -0.55 -10.78
C SER A 74 0.96 0.70 -10.14
N PRO A 75 2.30 0.73 -9.99
CA PRO A 75 2.99 1.92 -9.52
C PRO A 75 2.74 3.11 -10.46
N SER A 76 2.59 4.31 -9.90
CA SER A 76 2.48 5.54 -10.71
C SER A 76 3.83 6.04 -11.21
N VAL A 77 4.92 5.70 -10.54
CA VAL A 77 6.27 6.09 -10.95
C VAL A 77 6.83 5.04 -11.90
N SER A 78 7.14 5.44 -13.12
CA SER A 78 7.76 4.54 -14.10
C SER A 78 9.27 4.38 -13.84
N GLU A 79 9.88 3.33 -14.40
CA GLU A 79 11.34 3.16 -14.32
C GLU A 79 12.09 4.33 -14.97
N ALA A 80 11.52 4.89 -16.05
CA ALA A 80 12.10 6.02 -16.77
C ALA A 80 12.09 7.29 -15.92
N ASP A 81 11.00 7.54 -15.19
CA ASP A 81 10.88 8.67 -14.28
C ASP A 81 11.88 8.56 -13.12
N GLU A 82 11.97 7.36 -12.52
CA GLU A 82 12.95 7.06 -11.47
C GLU A 82 14.38 7.30 -11.97
N ARG A 83 14.73 6.78 -13.15
CA ARG A 83 16.06 6.96 -13.75
C ARG A 83 16.37 8.42 -14.02
N ARG A 84 15.43 9.17 -14.60
CA ARG A 84 15.61 10.60 -14.87
C ARG A 84 15.83 11.39 -13.57
N TYR A 85 15.12 11.06 -12.50
CA TYR A 85 15.33 11.67 -11.19
C TYR A 85 16.73 11.38 -10.64
N LEU A 86 17.20 10.13 -10.74
CA LEU A 86 18.53 9.74 -10.27
C LEU A 86 19.66 10.42 -11.06
N ASP A 87 19.54 10.51 -12.38
CA ASP A 87 20.52 11.20 -13.24
C ASP A 87 20.59 12.70 -12.91
N MET A 88 19.43 13.36 -12.73
CA MET A 88 19.35 14.75 -12.31
C MET A 88 19.99 14.95 -10.93
N LYS A 89 19.70 14.06 -9.97
CA LYS A 89 20.25 14.11 -8.62
C LYS A 89 21.78 13.96 -8.61
N ALA A 90 22.34 13.07 -9.42
CA ALA A 90 23.79 12.86 -9.54
C ALA A 90 24.49 14.09 -10.13
N THR A 91 23.88 14.70 -11.16
CA THR A 91 24.42 15.90 -11.82
C THR A 91 24.44 17.10 -10.88
N LEU A 92 23.35 17.34 -10.14
CA LEU A 92 23.25 18.44 -9.17
C LEU A 92 24.23 18.30 -8.00
N HIS A 93 24.46 17.07 -7.52
CA HIS A 93 25.45 16.83 -6.46
C HIS A 93 26.90 17.01 -6.94
N THR A 94 27.20 16.72 -8.20
CA THR A 94 28.56 16.85 -8.76
C THR A 94 28.90 18.29 -9.16
N THR A 95 27.89 19.11 -9.47
CA THR A 95 28.10 20.49 -9.97
C THR A 95 28.31 21.52 -8.84
N ILE A 96 28.05 21.16 -7.58
CA ILE A 96 28.09 22.08 -6.42
C ILE A 96 29.27 21.79 -5.47
N VAL A 97 30.17 20.86 -5.82
CA VAL A 97 31.43 20.59 -5.09
C VAL A 97 32.61 20.85 -6.01
#